data_AF-A0A2A4FUM9-F1
#
_entry.id   AF-A0A2A4FUM9-F1
#
_cell.length_a   1.000
_cell.length_b   1.000
_cell.length_c   1.000
_cell.angle_alpha   90.00
_cell.angle_beta   90.00
_cell.angle_gamma   90.00
#
_symmetry.space_group_name_H-M   'P 1'
#
loop_
_entity.id
_entity.type
_entity.pdbx_description
1 polymer ?
#
loop_
_entity_poly.entity_id
_entity_poly.type
_entity_poly.pdbx_seq_one_letter_code
_entity_poly.pdbx_strand_id
1 'polypeptide(L)'
;MMSLLGLLTATTVAAGDIGHHHRTTLDHRGAALNVDYRATVSLSTRQMGMAPPTRMGVIRCDWVARVAVHRTLERGDAGEALSRLVDDDLELRGNRSGTCSSARKAIDGELAKRQDEVRVHLASVVERDRAQLLAELETAAGGTHSAH
;
A
#
# COMPACT_ATOMS: atom_id res chain seq x y z
N MET A 1 -32.51 36.65 -22.16
CA MET A 1 -31.03 36.59 -22.19
C MET A 1 -30.58 35.42 -21.33
N MET A 2 -29.66 34.62 -21.86
CA MET A 2 -29.32 33.23 -21.49
C MET A 2 -28.95 32.97 -20.02
N SER A 3 -29.44 31.84 -19.52
CA SER A 3 -28.91 31.08 -18.38
C SER A 3 -27.53 30.51 -18.67
N LEU A 4 -26.62 30.57 -17.69
CA LEU A 4 -25.44 29.69 -17.62
C LEU A 4 -25.22 29.27 -16.16
N LEU A 5 -25.70 28.08 -15.80
CA LEU A 5 -25.19 27.33 -14.66
C LEU A 5 -23.96 26.55 -15.13
N GLY A 6 -22.77 26.98 -14.70
CA GLY A 6 -21.54 26.21 -14.89
C GLY A 6 -21.43 25.11 -13.84
N LEU A 7 -21.55 23.85 -14.25
CA LEU A 7 -21.15 22.71 -13.43
C LEU A 7 -19.62 22.64 -13.41
N LEU A 8 -19.01 22.82 -12.23
CA LEU A 8 -17.63 22.40 -11.99
C LEU A 8 -17.62 20.88 -11.72
N THR A 9 -17.19 20.09 -12.69
CA THR A 9 -16.85 18.69 -12.48
C THR A 9 -15.46 18.61 -11.86
N ALA A 10 -15.40 18.33 -10.56
CA ALA A 10 -14.15 17.96 -9.90
C ALA A 10 -13.74 16.55 -10.39
N THR A 11 -12.75 16.48 -11.27
CA THR A 11 -12.12 15.22 -11.66
C THR A 11 -11.11 14.84 -10.59
N THR A 12 -11.49 13.91 -9.71
CA THR A 12 -10.54 13.24 -8.83
C THR A 12 -9.71 12.28 -9.67
N VAL A 13 -8.44 12.61 -9.90
CA VAL A 13 -7.48 11.66 -10.46
C VAL A 13 -7.15 10.67 -9.35
N ALA A 14 -7.71 9.46 -9.41
CA ALA A 14 -7.23 8.35 -8.61
C ALA A 14 -5.75 8.15 -8.94
N ALA A 15 -4.89 8.18 -7.92
CA ALA A 15 -3.52 7.73 -8.08
C ALA A 15 -3.58 6.31 -8.65
N GLY A 16 -3.00 6.11 -9.83
CA GLY A 16 -2.91 4.79 -10.44
C GLY A 16 -2.33 3.83 -9.41
N ASP A 17 -3.07 2.77 -9.11
CA ASP A 17 -2.69 1.77 -8.12
C ASP A 17 -1.47 1.02 -8.67
N ILE A 18 -0.28 1.56 -8.43
CA ILE A 18 0.99 0.83 -8.58
C ILE A 18 1.14 -0.10 -7.36
N GLY A 19 0.07 -0.83 -7.06
CA GLY A 19 -0.01 -1.78 -5.97
C GLY A 19 0.30 -3.16 -6.52
N HIS A 20 1.29 -3.82 -5.94
CA HIS A 20 1.43 -5.25 -6.19
C HIS A 20 0.32 -5.99 -5.47
N HIS A 21 -0.24 -6.94 -6.19
CA HIS A 21 -1.41 -7.68 -5.76
C HIS A 21 -1.14 -9.17 -5.87
N HIS A 22 -1.51 -9.93 -4.85
CA HIS A 22 -1.41 -11.38 -4.82
C HIS A 22 -2.72 -11.96 -4.32
N ARG A 23 -3.35 -12.81 -5.14
CA ARG A 23 -4.59 -13.50 -4.77
C ARG A 23 -4.34 -14.99 -4.67
N THR A 24 -4.85 -15.60 -3.61
CA THR A 24 -4.81 -17.05 -3.39
C THR A 24 -6.16 -17.53 -2.87
N THR A 25 -6.41 -18.82 -3.06
CA THR A 25 -7.52 -19.51 -2.39
C THR A 25 -6.96 -20.38 -1.27
N LEU A 26 -7.70 -20.46 -0.17
CA LEU A 26 -7.37 -21.30 0.97
C LEU A 26 -8.59 -22.17 1.28
N ASP A 27 -8.39 -23.48 1.39
CA ASP A 27 -9.42 -24.39 1.89
C ASP A 27 -9.34 -24.42 3.42
N HIS A 28 -10.47 -24.15 4.08
CA HIS A 28 -10.61 -24.30 5.51
C HIS A 28 -11.94 -24.99 5.83
N ARG A 29 -11.85 -26.18 6.43
CA ARG A 29 -13.01 -27.02 6.82
C ARG A 29 -13.98 -27.31 5.65
N GLY A 30 -13.46 -27.46 4.44
CA GLY A 30 -14.24 -27.77 3.25
C GLY A 30 -14.88 -26.55 2.58
N ALA A 31 -14.58 -25.34 3.05
CA ALA A 31 -14.97 -24.08 2.41
C ALA A 31 -13.75 -23.42 1.75
N ALA A 32 -13.90 -23.04 0.49
CA ALA A 32 -12.92 -22.23 -0.22
C ALA A 32 -13.03 -20.75 0.20
N LEU A 33 -11.92 -20.16 0.63
CA LEU A 33 -11.81 -18.76 1.03
C LEU A 33 -10.90 -18.03 0.04
N ASN A 34 -11.37 -16.91 -0.50
CA ASN A 34 -10.54 -16.05 -1.35
C ASN A 34 -9.77 -15.08 -0.46
N VAL A 35 -8.45 -15.03 -0.66
CA VAL A 35 -7.54 -14.16 0.08
C VAL A 35 -6.83 -13.24 -0.90
N ASP A 36 -6.94 -11.94 -0.66
CA ASP A 36 -6.41 -10.87 -1.49
C ASP A 36 -5.36 -10.09 -0.70
N TYR A 37 -4.13 -10.04 -1.19
CA TYR A 37 -3.05 -9.27 -0.60
C TYR A 37 -2.70 -8.09 -1.51
N ARG A 38 -2.65 -6.88 -0.94
CA ARG A 38 -2.32 -5.65 -1.66
C ARG A 38 -1.19 -4.92 -0.95
N ALA A 39 -0.09 -4.70 -1.65
CA ALA A 39 0.97 -3.79 -1.21
C ALA A 39 0.64 -2.37 -1.67
N THR A 40 0.71 -1.41 -0.74
CA THR A 40 0.54 0.02 -1.00
C THR A 40 1.83 0.75 -0.64
N VAL A 41 2.22 1.73 -1.45
CA VAL A 41 3.45 2.49 -1.24
C VAL A 41 3.11 3.93 -0.88
N SER A 42 3.53 4.37 0.31
CA SER A 42 3.35 5.74 0.79
C SER A 42 4.70 6.47 0.83
N LEU A 43 4.81 7.60 0.11
CA LEU A 43 6.06 8.36 -0.02
C LEU A 43 6.04 9.61 0.86
N SER A 44 7.03 9.71 1.74
CA SER A 44 7.33 10.91 2.53
C SER A 44 8.65 11.53 2.08
N THR A 45 8.71 12.85 2.03
CA THR A 45 9.90 13.59 1.62
C THR A 45 10.24 14.67 2.65
N ARG A 46 11.53 14.91 2.88
CA ARG A 46 12.03 15.95 3.76
C ARG A 46 13.10 16.76 3.04
N GLN A 47 12.83 18.05 2.89
CA GLN A 47 13.82 18.99 2.36
C GLN A 47 14.80 19.39 3.46
N MET A 48 16.08 19.28 3.15
CA MET A 48 17.20 19.65 4.00
C MET A 48 17.96 20.80 3.36
N GLY A 49 18.29 21.80 4.18
CA GLY A 49 18.97 23.01 3.74
C GLY A 49 18.02 24.06 3.13
N MET A 50 18.59 25.24 2.87
CA MET A 50 17.91 26.40 2.30
C MET A 50 18.90 27.13 1.39
N ALA A 51 18.48 27.47 0.17
CA ALA A 51 19.26 28.36 -0.70
C ALA A 51 18.55 29.72 -0.78
N PRO A 52 19.13 30.79 -0.20
CA PRO A 52 18.63 32.14 -0.39
C PRO A 52 18.70 32.54 -1.88
N PRO A 53 17.81 33.42 -2.38
CA PRO A 53 17.77 33.80 -3.80
C PRO A 53 19.09 34.36 -4.35
N THR A 54 19.92 34.92 -3.47
CA THR A 54 21.14 35.65 -3.83
C THR A 54 22.42 34.85 -3.60
N ARG A 55 22.34 33.60 -3.13
CA ARG A 55 23.52 32.79 -2.74
C ARG A 55 23.33 31.33 -3.16
N MET A 56 24.39 30.70 -3.64
CA MET A 56 24.44 29.24 -3.81
C MET A 56 24.32 28.57 -2.43
N GLY A 57 23.23 27.84 -2.21
CA GLY A 57 23.03 26.99 -1.03
C GLY A 57 22.93 25.53 -1.42
N VAL A 58 23.29 24.63 -0.50
CA VAL A 58 23.10 23.19 -0.70
C VAL A 58 21.69 22.83 -0.24
N ILE A 59 20.86 22.37 -1.18
CA ILE A 59 19.55 21.79 -0.90
C ILE A 59 19.61 20.31 -1.25
N ARG A 60 19.06 19.48 -0.36
CA ARG A 60 18.88 18.05 -0.57
C ARG A 60 17.45 17.66 -0.21
N CYS A 61 16.85 16.77 -0.98
CA CYS A 61 15.62 16.11 -0.63
C CYS A 61 15.93 14.68 -0.16
N ASP A 62 15.64 14.39 1.11
CA ASP A 62 15.65 13.03 1.64
C ASP A 62 14.25 12.45 1.46
N TRP A 63 14.14 11.15 1.14
CA TRP A 63 12.86 10.51 0.94
C TRP A 63 12.81 9.11 1.53
N VAL A 64 11.62 8.72 1.97
CA VAL A 64 11.28 7.40 2.50
C VAL A 64 9.95 6.96 1.90
N ALA A 65 9.93 5.81 1.26
CA ALA A 65 8.71 5.15 0.83
C ALA A 65 8.45 3.94 1.73
N ARG A 66 7.32 3.94 2.43
CA ARG A 66 6.89 2.80 3.26
C ARG A 66 5.94 1.93 2.47
N VAL A 67 6.13 0.62 2.57
CA VAL A 67 5.28 -0.38 1.94
C VAL A 67 4.42 -1.02 3.02
N ALA A 68 3.10 -0.87 2.88
CA ALA A 68 2.12 -1.52 3.74
C ALA A 68 1.38 -2.61 2.97
N VAL A 69 1.36 -3.83 3.50
CA VAL A 69 0.64 -4.97 2.93
C VAL A 69 -0.65 -5.19 3.70
N HIS A 70 -1.76 -5.09 2.98
CA HIS A 70 -3.09 -5.39 3.49
C HIS A 70 -3.56 -6.74 2.97
N ARG A 71 -4.23 -7.50 3.83
CA ARG A 71 -4.95 -8.73 3.49
C ARG A 71 -6.44 -8.48 3.57
N THR A 72 -7.18 -8.89 2.54
CA THR A 72 -8.65 -8.94 2.53
C THR A 72 -9.09 -10.38 2.35
N LEU A 73 -10.01 -10.82 3.21
CA LEU A 73 -10.62 -12.15 3.15
C LEU A 73 -12.05 -12.01 2.69
N GLU A 74 -12.39 -12.65 1.59
CA GLU A 74 -13.77 -12.80 1.14
C GLU A 74 -14.25 -14.20 1.53
N ARG A 75 -15.17 -14.23 2.51
CA ARG A 75 -15.94 -15.43 2.82
C ARG A 75 -17.08 -15.53 1.79
N GLY A 76 -17.52 -16.74 1.46
CA GLY A 76 -18.61 -16.99 0.51
C GLY A 76 -19.93 -16.27 0.80
N ASP A 77 -20.97 -16.68 0.08
CA ASP A 77 -22.35 -16.17 0.08
C ASP A 77 -22.77 -15.39 1.36
N ALA A 78 -22.67 -14.06 1.25
CA ALA A 78 -23.11 -13.03 2.21
C ALA A 78 -22.20 -12.66 3.40
N GLY A 79 -20.92 -13.09 3.43
CA GLY A 79 -19.96 -12.61 4.43
C GLY A 79 -19.39 -11.22 4.16
N GLU A 80 -19.21 -10.40 5.19
CA GLU A 80 -18.46 -9.14 5.11
C GLU A 80 -16.97 -9.42 4.82
N ALA A 81 -16.38 -8.67 3.90
CA ALA A 81 -14.96 -8.80 3.57
C ALA A 81 -14.10 -8.29 4.75
N LEU A 82 -13.22 -9.14 5.27
CA LEU A 82 -12.37 -8.80 6.41
C LEU A 82 -11.03 -8.29 5.93
N SER A 83 -10.79 -6.99 6.07
CA SER A 83 -9.52 -6.34 5.70
C SER A 83 -8.64 -6.06 6.92
N ARG A 84 -7.33 -6.29 6.80
CA ARG A 84 -6.34 -6.08 7.87
C ARG A 84 -4.97 -5.70 7.31
N LEU A 85 -4.25 -4.81 8.01
CA LEU A 85 -2.82 -4.59 7.79
C LEU A 85 -2.03 -5.78 8.36
N VAL A 86 -1.22 -6.45 7.53
CA VAL A 86 -0.46 -7.65 7.91
C VAL A 86 1.04 -7.42 7.99
N ASP A 87 1.58 -6.39 7.34
CA ASP A 87 2.99 -6.00 7.39
C ASP A 87 3.18 -4.55 6.93
N ASP A 88 4.06 -3.80 7.58
CA ASP A 88 4.45 -2.43 7.19
C ASP A 88 5.97 -2.14 7.36
N ASP A 89 6.78 -3.20 7.39
CA ASP A 89 8.19 -3.14 7.79
C ASP A 89 9.14 -2.70 6.65
N LEU A 90 8.73 -2.85 5.39
CA LEU A 90 9.58 -2.48 4.26
C LEU A 90 9.60 -0.95 4.05
N GLU A 91 10.78 -0.37 4.21
CA GLU A 91 11.05 1.01 3.87
C GLU A 91 12.14 1.13 2.79
N LEU A 92 11.80 1.78 1.68
CA LEU A 92 12.75 2.18 0.66
C LEU A 92 13.19 3.61 0.94
N ARG A 93 14.50 3.87 0.89
CA ARG A 93 15.06 5.17 1.26
C ARG A 93 16.02 5.68 0.20
N GLY A 94 16.12 7.00 0.09
CA GLY A 94 17.09 7.64 -0.77
C GLY A 94 17.16 9.14 -0.56
N ASN A 95 17.96 9.79 -1.40
CA ASN A 95 18.07 11.24 -1.42
C ASN A 95 18.36 11.76 -2.83
N ARG A 96 18.07 13.05 -3.05
CA ARG A 96 18.34 13.77 -4.29
C ARG A 96 18.87 15.16 -3.99
N SER A 97 19.76 15.66 -4.83
CA SER A 97 20.12 17.08 -4.84
C SER A 97 18.94 17.94 -5.30
N GLY A 98 18.82 19.14 -4.72
CA GLY A 98 17.75 20.09 -5.04
C GLY A 98 16.54 19.97 -4.13
N THR A 99 15.51 20.76 -4.44
CA THR A 99 14.25 20.78 -3.69
C THR A 99 13.47 19.47 -3.86
N CYS A 100 12.64 19.12 -2.90
CA CYS A 100 11.80 17.93 -3.03
C CYS A 100 10.80 18.04 -4.19
N SER A 101 10.35 19.25 -4.51
CA SER A 101 9.47 19.50 -5.66
C SER A 101 10.13 19.17 -6.99
N SER A 102 11.40 19.56 -7.20
CA SER A 102 12.11 19.27 -8.45
C SER A 102 12.59 17.82 -8.53
N ALA A 103 12.86 17.19 -7.39
CA ALA A 103 13.28 15.81 -7.30
C ALA A 103 12.15 14.79 -7.54
N ARG A 104 10.87 15.19 -7.42
CA ARG A 104 9.72 14.27 -7.36
C ARG A 104 9.71 13.23 -8.48
N LYS A 105 9.79 13.65 -9.74
CA LYS A 105 9.77 12.74 -10.90
C LYS A 105 10.92 11.74 -10.89
N ALA A 106 12.08 12.15 -10.39
CA ALA A 106 13.24 11.27 -10.29
C ALA A 106 13.07 10.24 -9.17
N ILE A 107 12.49 10.65 -8.03
CA ILE A 107 12.14 9.75 -6.92
C ILE A 107 11.12 8.71 -7.41
N ASP A 108 10.08 9.13 -8.14
CA ASP A 108 9.09 8.21 -8.72
C ASP A 108 9.77 7.20 -9.66
N GLY A 109 10.73 7.65 -10.47
CA GLY A 109 11.54 6.76 -11.33
C GLY A 109 12.45 5.80 -10.56
N GLU A 110 12.94 6.18 -9.38
CA GLU A 110 13.68 5.27 -8.49
C GLU A 110 12.77 4.22 -7.86
N LEU A 111 11.59 4.62 -7.39
CA LEU A 111 10.59 3.69 -6.86
C LEU A 111 10.11 2.71 -7.92
N ALA A 112 9.96 3.16 -9.16
CA ALA A 112 9.62 2.29 -10.29
C ALA A 112 10.69 1.23 -10.58
N LYS A 113 11.97 1.53 -10.34
CA LYS A 113 13.07 0.56 -10.49
C LYS A 113 13.15 -0.45 -9.35
N ARG A 114 12.51 -0.15 -8.20
CA ARG A 114 12.51 -0.99 -7.00
C ARG A 114 11.22 -1.79 -6.83
N GLN A 115 10.36 -1.83 -7.85
CA GLN A 115 9.12 -2.62 -7.81
C GLN A 115 9.39 -4.11 -7.54
N ASP A 116 10.52 -4.63 -8.01
CA ASP A 116 10.92 -6.01 -7.74
C ASP A 116 11.18 -6.26 -6.24
N GLU A 117 11.74 -5.29 -5.51
CA GLU A 117 11.91 -5.36 -4.06
C GLU A 117 10.54 -5.46 -3.35
N VAL A 118 9.58 -4.63 -3.79
CA VAL A 118 8.22 -4.63 -3.23
C VAL A 118 7.48 -5.95 -3.54
N ARG A 119 7.65 -6.51 -4.74
CA ARG A 119 7.09 -7.82 -5.12
C ARG A 119 7.65 -8.96 -4.28
N VAL A 120 8.97 -9.00 -4.10
CA VAL A 120 9.63 -10.02 -3.29
C VAL A 120 9.17 -9.92 -1.84
N HIS A 121 9.08 -8.70 -1.31
CA HIS A 121 8.55 -8.46 0.02
C HIS A 121 7.11 -8.94 0.16
N LEU A 122 6.21 -8.58 -0.76
CA LEU A 122 4.82 -9.04 -0.77
C LEU A 122 4.75 -10.57 -0.75
N ALA A 123 5.49 -11.26 -1.60
CA ALA A 123 5.51 -12.73 -1.62
C ALA A 123 5.97 -13.29 -0.26
N SER A 124 7.00 -12.69 0.34
CA SER A 124 7.49 -13.11 1.67
C SER A 124 6.45 -12.91 2.77
N VAL A 125 5.68 -11.81 2.72
CA VAL A 125 4.61 -11.51 3.67
C VAL A 125 3.48 -12.53 3.53
N VAL A 126 3.06 -12.83 2.30
CA VAL A 126 2.03 -13.84 2.01
C VAL A 126 2.38 -15.19 2.63
N GLU A 127 3.62 -15.66 2.42
CA GLU A 127 4.07 -16.94 2.97
C GLU A 127 4.09 -16.96 4.51
N ARG A 128 4.58 -15.88 5.15
CA ARG A 128 4.59 -15.78 6.62
C ARG A 128 3.18 -15.70 7.20
N ASP A 129 2.33 -14.90 6.58
CA ASP A 129 0.98 -14.62 7.05
C ASP A 129 0.04 -15.83 6.91
N ARG A 130 0.28 -16.72 5.94
CA ARG A 130 -0.55 -17.90 5.71
C ARG A 130 -0.75 -18.77 6.96
N ALA A 131 0.32 -19.00 7.73
CA ALA A 131 0.26 -19.80 8.95
C ALA A 131 -0.58 -19.11 10.05
N GLN A 132 -0.41 -17.80 10.19
CA GLN A 132 -1.18 -17.00 11.14
C GLN A 132 -2.66 -16.96 10.74
N LEU A 133 -2.96 -16.75 9.47
CA LEU A 133 -4.33 -16.75 8.94
C LEU A 133 -5.06 -18.06 9.26
N LEU A 134 -4.42 -19.22 9.04
CA LEU A 134 -4.99 -20.52 9.37
C LEU A 134 -5.33 -20.67 10.86
N ALA A 135 -4.44 -20.19 11.74
CA ALA A 135 -4.69 -20.20 13.18
C ALA A 135 -5.84 -19.25 13.59
N GLU A 136 -5.92 -18.08 12.97
CA GLU A 136 -7.02 -17.12 13.18
C GLU A 136 -8.37 -17.72 12.76
N LEU A 137 -8.43 -18.39 11.61
CA LEU A 137 -9.63 -19.07 11.11
C LEU A 137 -10.07 -20.21 12.04
N GLU A 138 -9.14 -21.05 12.49
CA GLU A 138 -9.43 -22.16 13.40
C GLU A 138 -9.97 -21.67 14.75
N THR A 139 -9.38 -20.61 15.31
CA THR A 139 -9.85 -19.99 16.56
C THR A 139 -11.26 -19.42 16.41
N ALA A 140 -11.55 -18.75 15.30
CA ALA A 140 -12.88 -18.20 15.02
C ALA A 140 -13.95 -19.30 14.85
N ALA A 141 -13.57 -20.45 14.28
CA ALA A 141 -14.47 -21.60 14.09
C ALA A 141 -14.72 -22.39 15.38
N GLY A 142 -13.77 -22.41 16.32
CA GLY A 142 -13.94 -23.01 17.65
C GLY A 142 -14.82 -22.18 18.59
N GLY A 143 -14.73 -20.85 18.52
CA GLY A 143 -15.54 -19.93 19.34
C GLY A 143 -17.03 -19.90 19.00
N THR A 144 -17.43 -20.38 17.83
CA THR A 144 -18.83 -20.41 17.39
C THR A 144 -19.63 -21.60 17.97
N HIS A 145 -18.98 -22.54 18.67
CA HIS A 145 -19.62 -23.75 19.21
C HIS A 145 -19.91 -23.71 20.73
N SER A 146 -19.69 -22.57 21.41
CA SER A 146 -19.86 -22.45 22.87
C SER A 146 -21.08 -21.64 23.33
N ALA A 147 -22.05 -21.39 22.44
CA ALA A 147 -23.33 -20.78 22.82
C ALA A 147 -24.43 -21.85 22.88
N HIS A 148 -24.48 -22.60 23.99
CA HIS A 148 -25.65 -23.39 24.37
C HIS A 148 -25.79 -23.48 25.89
#